data_AF-X1QUB6-F1
#
_entry.id   AF-X1QUB6-F1
#
_cell.length_a   1.000
_cell.length_b   1.000
_cell.length_c   1.000
_cell.angle_alpha   90.00
_cell.angle_beta   90.00
_cell.angle_gamma   90.00
#
_symmetry.space_group_name_H-M   'P 1'
#
loop_
_entity.id
_entity.type
_entity.pdbx_description
1 polymer ?
#
loop_
_entity_poly.entity_id
_entity_poly.type
_entity_poly.pdbx_seq_one_letter_code
_entity_poly.pdbx_strand_id
1 'polypeptide(L)' 'GITQLPMSLEEALDNIEESPFVRDILGPDILDIYVEAKRRECAGHKEAKKAGDGQERQWVRSSF' A
#
# COMPACT_ATOMS: atom_id res chain seq x y z
N GLY A 1 -19.73 10.76 14.21
CA GLY A 1 -19.89 9.47 13.52
C GLY A 1 -18.66 8.62 13.80
N ILE A 2 -18.78 7.29 13.75
CA ILE A 2 -17.62 6.41 13.87
C ILE A 2 -16.90 6.41 12.51
N THR A 3 -15.69 6.95 12.47
CA THR A 3 -14.84 6.89 11.26
C THR A 3 -14.57 5.42 10.95
N GLN A 4 -14.93 4.99 9.74
CA GLN A 4 -14.62 3.63 9.29
C GLN A 4 -13.14 3.54 8.96
N LEU A 5 -12.54 2.38 9.27
CA LEU A 5 -11.18 2.10 8.82
C LEU A 5 -11.19 1.83 7.31
N PRO A 6 -10.11 2.17 6.60
CA PRO A 6 -9.96 1.81 5.19
C PRO A 6 -10.01 0.28 5.04
N MET A 7 -10.71 -0.18 4.01
CA MET A 7 -10.96 -1.58 3.72
C MET A 7 -9.84 -2.24 2.91
N SER A 8 -8.89 -1.45 2.43
CA SER A 8 -7.73 -1.92 1.67
C SER A 8 -6.49 -1.07 1.92
N LEU A 9 -5.32 -1.64 1.64
CA LEU A 9 -4.07 -0.88 1.67
C LEU A 9 -4.09 0.26 0.63
N GLU A 10 -4.72 0.06 -0.53
CA GLU A 10 -4.81 1.11 -1.55
C GLU A 10 -5.60 2.32 -1.04
N GLU A 11 -6.75 2.08 -0.42
CA GLU A 11 -7.55 3.13 0.21
C GLU A 11 -6.79 3.79 1.37
N ALA A 12 -6.01 3.03 2.14
CA ALA A 12 -5.16 3.60 3.18
C ALA A 12 -4.05 4.51 2.61
N LEU A 13 -3.48 4.14 1.45
CA LEU A 13 -2.48 4.96 0.75
C LEU A 13 -3.11 6.21 0.13
N ASP A 14 -4.32 6.13 -0.42
CA ASP A 14 -5.04 7.31 -0.91
C ASP A 14 -5.24 8.32 0.24
N ASN A 15 -5.67 7.84 1.41
CA ASN A 15 -5.86 8.68 2.59
C ASN A 15 -4.55 9.27 3.15
N ILE A 16 -3.42 8.55 3.05
CA ILE A 16 -2.13 9.03 3.59
C ILE A 16 -1.52 10.13 2.70
N GLU A 17 -1.67 10.02 1.38
CA GLU A 17 -1.18 10.99 0.40
C GLU A 17 -1.86 12.36 0.58
N GLU A 18 -3.14 12.35 0.94
CA GLU A 18 -3.95 13.55 1.19
C GLU A 18 -3.79 14.12 2.60
N SER A 19 -3.15 13.40 3.53
CA SER A 19 -3.06 13.81 4.94
C SER A 19 -2.01 14.91 5.16
N PRO A 20 -2.41 16.15 5.50
CA PRO A 20 -1.45 17.22 5.79
C PRO A 20 -0.67 16.90 7.07
N PHE A 21 -1.32 16.28 8.05
CA PHE A 21 -0.70 15.86 9.31
C PHE A 21 0.46 14.89 9.08
N VAL A 22 0.26 13.86 8.25
CA VAL A 22 1.32 12.88 7.98
C VAL A 22 2.44 13.52 7.15
N ARG A 23 2.09 14.33 6.15
CA ARG A 23 3.06 15.07 5.33
C ARG A 23 3.93 15.99 6.17
N ASP A 24 3.36 16.68 7.15
CA ASP A 24 4.10 17.58 8.05
C ASP A 24 5.05 16.81 8.99
N ILE A 25 4.66 15.62 9.46
CA ILE A 25 5.48 14.81 10.37
C ILE A 25 6.63 14.10 9.65
N LEU A 26 6.33 13.47 8.52
CA LEU A 26 7.31 12.66 7.79
C LEU A 26 8.16 13.48 6.82
N GLY A 27 7.63 14.62 6.36
CA GLY A 27 8.16 15.35 5.23
C GLY A 27 7.76 14.72 3.89
N PRO A 28 7.76 15.52 2.80
CA PRO A 28 7.31 15.07 1.49
C PRO A 28 8.18 13.92 0.95
N ASP A 29 9.51 14.01 1.07
CA ASP A 29 10.43 13.02 0.49
C ASP A 29 10.23 11.61 1.09
N ILE A 30 10.07 11.52 2.41
CA ILE A 30 9.86 10.24 3.09
C ILE A 30 8.48 9.67 2.80
N LEU A 31 7.46 10.53 2.77
CA LEU A 31 6.10 10.13 2.43
C LEU A 31 6.04 9.57 1.01
N ASP A 32 6.66 10.25 0.04
CA ASP A 32 6.68 9.83 -1.36
C ASP A 32 7.39 8.48 -1.54
N ILE A 33 8.57 8.29 -0.92
CA ILE A 33 9.29 7.01 -0.95
C ILE A 33 8.46 5.88 -0.36
N TYR A 34 7.81 6.12 0.79
CA TYR A 34 6.98 5.13 1.46
C TYR A 34 5.79 4.73 0.60
N VAL A 35 5.05 5.72 0.10
CA VAL A 35 3.87 5.53 -0.74
C VAL A 35 4.25 4.77 -2.01
N GLU A 36 5.32 5.18 -2.70
CA GLU A 36 5.78 4.51 -3.91
C GLU A 36 6.11 3.03 -3.67
N ALA A 37 6.83 2.72 -2.60
CA ALA A 37 7.15 1.34 -2.24
C ALA A 37 5.88 0.51 -1.99
N LYS A 38 4.90 1.06 -1.26
CA LYS A 38 3.64 0.35 -0.97
C LYS A 38 2.73 0.21 -2.17
N ARG A 39 2.70 1.17 -3.09
CA ARG A 39 1.97 1.04 -4.37
C ARG A 39 2.55 -0.10 -5.22
N ARG A 40 3.87 -0.29 -5.23
CA ARG A 40 4.52 -1.44 -5.91
C ARG A 40 4.12 -2.77 -5.28
N GLU A 41 4.04 -2.85 -3.95
CA GLU A 41 3.53 -4.05 -3.25
C GLU A 41 2.08 -4.36 -3.66
N CYS A 42 1.21 -3.35 -3.71
CA CYS A 42 -0.18 -3.53 -4.18
C CYS A 42 -0.24 -4.03 -5.63
N ALA A 43 0.60 -3.48 -6.51
CA ALA A 43 0.69 -3.94 -7.91
C ALA A 43 1.16 -5.40 -7.99
N GLY A 44 2.22 -5.78 -7.29
CA GLY A 44 2.73 -7.15 -7.26
C GLY A 44 1.70 -8.15 -6.72
N HIS A 45 0.98 -7.78 -5.66
CA HIS A 45 -0.11 -8.58 -5.13
C HIS A 45 -1.25 -8.75 -6.16
N LYS A 46 -1.64 -7.68 -6.86
CA LYS A 46 -2.67 -7.74 -7.92
C LYS A 46 -2.24 -8.65 -9.07
N GLU A 47 -0.97 -8.63 -9.46
CA GLU A 47 -0.44 -9.50 -10.51
C GLU A 47 -0.42 -10.96 -10.07
N ALA A 48 0.08 -11.25 -8.86
CA ALA A 48 0.12 -12.60 -8.31
C ALA A 48 -1.29 -13.21 -8.16
N LYS A 49 -2.27 -12.39 -7.71
CA LYS A 49 -3.67 -12.81 -7.60
C LYS A 49 -4.29 -13.14 -8.97
N LYS A 50 -3.93 -12.42 -10.03
CA LYS A 50 -4.42 -12.70 -11.40
C LYS A 50 -3.81 -14.00 -11.98
N ALA A 51 -2.62 -14.37 -11.53
CA ALA A 51 -1.92 -15.57 -12.01
C ALA A 51 -2.33 -16.88 -11.31
N GLY A 52 -3.24 -16.81 -10.33
CA GLY A 52 -3.84 -17.96 -9.63
C GLY A 52 -3.13 -18.36 -8.33
N ASP A 53 -3.83 -19.16 -7.50
CA ASP A 53 -3.50 -19.48 -6.10
C ASP A 53 -2.05 -19.98 -5.84
N GLY A 54 -1.41 -20.58 -6.84
CA GLY A 54 -0.01 -21.04 -6.75
C GLY A 54 1.02 -19.91 -6.75
N GLN A 55 0.75 -18.82 -7.47
CA GLN A 55 1.69 -17.69 -7.60
C GLN A 55 1.57 -16.70 -6.44
N GLU A 56 0.39 -16.53 -5.85
CA GLU A 56 0.21 -15.68 -4.65
C GLU A 56 1.09 -16.17 -3.49
N ARG A 57 1.10 -17.48 -3.23
CA ARG A 57 1.96 -18.08 -2.19
C ARG A 57 3.45 -17.92 -2.48
N GLN A 58 3.83 -17.98 -3.75
CA GLN A 58 5.22 -17.79 -4.17
C GLN A 58 5.65 -16.33 -4.01
N TRP A 59 4.81 -15.39 -4.43
CA TRP A 59 5.05 -13.96 -4.29
C TRP A 59 5.20 -13.55 -2.82
N VAL A 60 4.35 -14.05 -1.93
CA VAL A 60 4.50 -13.83 -0.49
C VAL A 60 5.87 -14.32 0.00
N ARG A 61 6.32 -15.52 -0.39
CA ARG A 61 7.62 -16.06 0.05
C ARG A 61 8.83 -15.34 -0.52
N SER A 62 8.71 -14.63 -1.64
CA SER A 62 9.82 -13.89 -2.28
C SER A 62 9.89 -12.42 -1.88
N SER A 63 8.84 -11.89 -1.25
CA SER A 63 8.72 -10.46 -0.88
C SER A 63 9.16 -10.17 0.56
N PHE A 64 9.57 -11.20 1.31
CA PHE A 64 10.11 -11.17 2.67
C PHE A 64 11.42 -11.97 2.73
#